data_AF-A0A1H9CX67-F1
#
_entry.id   AF-A0A1H9CX67-F1
#
_cell.length_a   1.000
_cell.length_b   1.000
_cell.length_c   1.000
_cell.angle_alpha   90.00
_cell.angle_beta   90.00
_cell.angle_gamma   90.00
#
_symmetry.space_group_name_H-M   'P 1'
#
loop_
_entity.id
_entity.type
_entity.pdbx_description
1 polymer ?
#
loop_
_entity_poly.entity_id
_entity_poly.type
_entity_poly.pdbx_seq_one_letter_code
_entity_poly.pdbx_strand_id
1 'polypeptide(L)'
;MIALGKFYLHRWDKHVLVDWAESMIAKGHASDSMHFLSAMRGDSREFQLEQFLEVCQDQNLVVYDVEELALEAYISDLRKRVIAGEIEPEAAFAQVRPLAYDEEIIMVSGLDELDQDLNLLDSAQPVFYNKDLTPETREEVIRRFFREFTVDTEPSAQRPTFENEDAANMPPPFFDENMLKQIEMAAIVFVSLIFVVWILLFLLTVIGGFTAI
;
A
#
# COMPACT_ATOMS: atom_id res chain seq x y z
N MET A 1 0.04 -8.16 5.32
CA MET A 1 1.30 -7.37 5.30
C MET A 1 2.11 -7.60 4.03
N ILE A 2 2.70 -8.78 3.78
CA ILE A 2 3.55 -9.01 2.59
C ILE A 2 2.82 -8.74 1.27
N ALA A 3 1.60 -9.27 1.10
CA ALA A 3 0.79 -9.04 -0.09
C ALA A 3 0.43 -7.56 -0.30
N LEU A 4 0.19 -6.85 0.80
CA LEU A 4 -0.12 -5.42 0.80
C LEU A 4 1.12 -4.58 0.42
N GLY A 5 2.30 -4.92 0.95
CA GLY A 5 3.55 -4.29 0.54
C GLY A 5 3.88 -4.55 -0.94
N LYS A 6 3.74 -5.79 -1.42
CA LYS A 6 3.89 -6.12 -2.85
C LYS A 6 2.88 -5.37 -3.71
N PHE A 7 1.65 -5.22 -3.23
CA PHE A 7 0.61 -4.45 -3.89
C PHE A 7 1.06 -3.00 -4.05
N TYR A 8 1.47 -2.31 -2.98
CA TYR A 8 1.97 -0.93 -3.06
C TYR A 8 3.19 -0.78 -3.98
N LEU A 9 4.15 -1.70 -3.90
CA LEU A 9 5.34 -1.71 -4.75
C LEU A 9 5.02 -1.79 -6.26
N HIS A 10 4.03 -2.59 -6.65
CA HIS A 10 3.66 -2.74 -8.05
C HIS A 10 2.37 -1.99 -8.34
N ARG A 11 2.42 -0.65 -8.36
CA ARG A 11 1.23 0.20 -8.61
C ARG A 11 0.52 -0.13 -9.93
N TRP A 12 1.27 -0.58 -10.93
CA TRP A 12 0.75 -1.04 -12.22
C TRP A 12 0.19 -2.47 -12.20
N ASP A 13 0.60 -3.31 -11.25
CA ASP A 13 0.05 -4.65 -11.07
C ASP A 13 -1.05 -4.62 -10.01
N LYS A 14 -2.28 -4.34 -10.45
CA LYS A 14 -3.43 -4.36 -9.55
C LYS A 14 -3.76 -5.77 -9.04
N HIS A 15 -3.36 -6.84 -9.73
CA HIS A 15 -3.83 -8.20 -9.44
C HIS A 15 -3.12 -8.89 -8.28
N VAL A 16 -2.12 -8.25 -7.65
CA VAL A 16 -1.36 -8.84 -6.54
C VAL A 16 -2.26 -9.36 -5.41
N LEU A 17 -3.32 -8.62 -5.05
CA LEU A 17 -4.23 -9.02 -3.97
C LEU A 17 -5.17 -10.16 -4.41
N VAL A 18 -5.56 -10.19 -5.68
CA VAL A 18 -6.35 -11.27 -6.29
C VAL A 18 -5.53 -12.57 -6.30
N ASP A 19 -4.31 -12.52 -6.82
CA ASP A 19 -3.40 -13.68 -6.87
C ASP A 19 -3.05 -14.18 -5.46
N TRP A 20 -2.92 -13.27 -4.50
CA TRP A 20 -2.77 -13.63 -3.09
C TRP A 20 -3.98 -14.39 -2.55
N ALA A 21 -5.20 -13.90 -2.81
CA ALA A 21 -6.44 -14.55 -2.38
C ALA A 21 -6.58 -15.95 -3.00
N GLU A 22 -6.31 -16.09 -4.31
CA GLU A 22 -6.26 -17.38 -5.00
C GLU A 22 -5.27 -18.35 -4.33
N SER A 23 -4.07 -17.88 -3.98
CA SER A 23 -3.06 -18.68 -3.28
C SER A 23 -3.51 -19.14 -1.90
N MET A 24 -4.19 -18.28 -1.14
CA MET A 24 -4.68 -18.61 0.19
C MET A 24 -5.82 -19.64 0.14
N ILE A 25 -6.73 -19.51 -0.83
CA ILE A 25 -7.77 -20.49 -1.10
C ILE A 25 -7.15 -21.86 -1.45
N ALA A 26 -6.14 -21.88 -2.34
CA ALA A 26 -5.45 -23.11 -2.73
C ALA A 26 -4.74 -23.80 -1.54
N LYS A 27 -4.33 -23.04 -0.52
CA LYS A 27 -3.74 -23.55 0.73
C LYS A 27 -4.78 -24.00 1.77
N GLY A 28 -6.06 -23.88 1.46
CA GLY A 28 -7.17 -24.30 2.34
C GLY A 28 -7.66 -23.21 3.31
N HIS A 29 -7.21 -21.96 3.15
CA HIS A 29 -7.64 -20.82 3.96
C HIS A 29 -8.82 -20.07 3.32
N ALA A 30 -9.84 -20.80 2.87
CA ALA A 30 -10.96 -20.22 2.13
C ALA A 30 -11.99 -19.53 3.07
N SER A 31 -12.56 -18.43 2.58
CA SER A 31 -13.73 -17.74 3.16
C SER A 31 -14.50 -17.04 2.05
N ASP A 32 -15.75 -16.65 2.32
CA ASP A 32 -16.61 -16.00 1.33
C ASP A 32 -16.00 -14.69 0.81
N SER A 33 -15.46 -13.85 1.70
CA SER A 33 -14.76 -12.62 1.33
C SER A 33 -13.49 -12.89 0.52
N MET A 34 -12.77 -13.97 0.81
CA MET A 34 -11.59 -14.35 0.02
C MET A 34 -11.94 -14.86 -1.37
N HIS A 35 -13.03 -15.62 -1.49
CA HIS A 35 -13.59 -16.03 -2.78
C HIS A 35 -14.05 -14.81 -3.59
N PHE A 36 -14.68 -13.84 -2.92
CA PHE A 36 -15.07 -12.59 -3.55
C PHE A 36 -13.85 -11.84 -4.11
N LEU A 37 -12.83 -11.58 -3.28
CA LEU A 37 -11.58 -10.93 -3.72
C LEU A 37 -10.91 -11.68 -4.88
N SER A 38 -10.87 -13.01 -4.85
CA SER A 38 -10.26 -13.82 -5.92
C SER A 38 -10.97 -13.68 -7.27
N ALA A 39 -12.23 -13.24 -7.30
CA ALA A 39 -13.00 -13.05 -8.53
C ALA A 39 -12.82 -11.65 -9.15
N MET A 40 -12.11 -10.74 -8.50
CA MET A 40 -12.06 -9.30 -8.83
C MET A 40 -11.01 -8.91 -9.88
N ARG A 41 -10.62 -9.82 -10.77
CA ARG A 41 -9.57 -9.54 -11.78
C ARG A 41 -9.96 -8.39 -12.73
N GLY A 42 -11.25 -8.08 -12.90
CA GLY A 42 -11.71 -6.95 -13.74
C GLY A 42 -11.63 -5.59 -13.04
N ASP A 43 -11.64 -5.57 -11.71
CA ASP A 43 -12.01 -4.39 -10.93
C ASP A 43 -10.87 -3.37 -10.75
N SER A 44 -11.20 -2.21 -10.19
CA SER A 44 -10.21 -1.17 -9.89
C SER A 44 -9.30 -1.58 -8.73
N ARG A 45 -8.13 -0.94 -8.66
CA ARG A 45 -7.13 -1.21 -7.64
C ARG A 45 -7.62 -0.82 -6.25
N GLU A 46 -8.30 0.32 -6.17
CA GLU A 46 -8.91 0.85 -4.95
C GLU A 46 -9.95 -0.14 -4.41
N PHE A 47 -10.80 -0.66 -5.29
CA PHE A 47 -11.84 -1.59 -4.88
C PHE A 47 -11.27 -2.95 -4.44
N GLN A 48 -10.20 -3.43 -5.09
CA GLN A 48 -9.49 -4.62 -4.62
C GLN A 48 -8.81 -4.41 -3.26
N LEU A 49 -8.31 -3.20 -2.97
CA LEU A 49 -7.74 -2.87 -1.66
C LEU A 49 -8.81 -2.87 -0.57
N GLU A 50 -9.95 -2.20 -0.81
CA GLU A 50 -11.08 -2.19 0.13
C GLU A 50 -11.52 -3.62 0.49
N GLN A 51 -11.66 -4.47 -0.52
CA GLN A 51 -12.06 -5.87 -0.33
C GLN A 51 -10.97 -6.70 0.36
N PHE A 52 -9.70 -6.41 0.12
CA PHE A 52 -8.61 -7.03 0.88
C PHE A 52 -8.64 -6.66 2.37
N LEU A 53 -8.95 -5.41 2.72
CA LEU A 53 -9.09 -4.99 4.11
C LEU A 53 -10.28 -5.69 4.79
N GLU A 54 -11.39 -5.87 4.09
CA GLU A 54 -12.54 -6.66 4.55
C GLU A 54 -12.15 -8.12 4.83
N VAL A 55 -11.45 -8.77 3.90
CA VAL A 55 -10.89 -10.13 4.11
C VAL A 55 -10.00 -10.18 5.35
N CYS A 56 -9.17 -9.16 5.57
CA CYS A 56 -8.32 -9.10 6.74
C CYS A 56 -9.12 -8.99 8.04
N GLN A 57 -10.18 -8.19 8.05
CA GLN A 57 -11.07 -8.08 9.21
C GLN A 57 -11.78 -9.40 9.52
N ASP A 58 -12.36 -10.05 8.50
CA ASP A 58 -13.05 -11.34 8.65
C ASP A 58 -12.13 -12.43 9.22
N GLN A 59 -10.87 -12.42 8.81
CA GLN A 59 -9.86 -13.40 9.22
C GLN A 59 -9.11 -13.00 10.50
N ASN A 60 -9.50 -11.89 11.16
CA ASN A 60 -8.80 -11.30 12.30
C ASN A 60 -7.28 -11.10 12.02
N LEU A 61 -6.94 -10.76 10.78
CA LEU A 61 -5.58 -10.42 10.39
C LEU A 61 -5.31 -8.97 10.76
N VAL A 62 -4.32 -8.77 11.62
CA VAL A 62 -3.83 -7.43 11.93
C VAL A 62 -3.06 -6.91 10.73
N VAL A 63 -3.59 -5.86 10.11
CA VAL A 63 -2.96 -5.17 9.00
C VAL A 63 -2.90 -3.68 9.33
N TYR A 64 -1.71 -3.11 9.16
CA TYR A 64 -1.54 -1.67 9.21
C TYR A 64 -1.81 -1.14 7.81
N ASP A 65 -2.90 -0.38 7.65
CA ASP A 65 -3.22 0.34 6.42
C ASP A 65 -2.36 1.61 6.30
N VAL A 66 -1.06 1.40 6.42
CA VAL A 66 -0.02 2.43 6.35
C VAL A 66 1.00 1.90 5.35
N GLU A 67 1.09 2.54 4.19
CA GLU A 67 1.93 2.14 3.06
C GLU A 67 3.38 1.88 3.50
N GLU A 68 3.96 2.81 4.28
CA GLU A 68 5.30 2.70 4.87
C GLU A 68 5.52 1.36 5.61
N LEU A 69 4.62 1.03 6.55
CA LEU A 69 4.72 -0.19 7.36
C LEU A 69 4.50 -1.46 6.53
N ALA A 70 3.64 -1.40 5.53
CA ALA A 70 3.39 -2.53 4.62
C ALA A 70 4.62 -2.82 3.75
N LEU A 71 5.26 -1.78 3.23
CA LEU A 71 6.47 -1.88 2.43
C LEU A 71 7.68 -2.29 3.27
N GLU A 72 7.87 -1.74 4.47
CA GLU A 72 8.93 -2.18 5.40
C GLU A 72 8.80 -3.67 5.73
N ALA A 73 7.58 -4.13 6.02
CA ALA A 73 7.30 -5.54 6.28
C ALA A 73 7.63 -6.44 5.08
N TYR A 74 7.35 -5.96 3.85
CA TYR A 74 7.69 -6.68 2.62
C TYR A 74 9.20 -6.76 2.38
N ILE A 75 9.93 -5.65 2.56
CA ILE A 75 11.40 -5.62 2.43
C ILE A 75 12.06 -6.52 3.49
N SER A 76 11.54 -6.50 4.72
CA SER A 76 11.99 -7.38 5.81
C SER A 76 11.77 -8.86 5.50
N ASP A 77 10.64 -9.21 4.87
CA ASP A 77 10.37 -10.57 4.38
C ASP A 77 11.35 -10.99 3.28
N LEU A 78 11.55 -10.14 2.26
CA LEU A 78 12.53 -10.40 1.20
C LEU A 78 13.93 -10.66 1.77
N ARG A 79 14.38 -9.83 2.70
CA ARG A 79 15.65 -10.03 3.42
C ARG A 79 15.74 -11.42 4.04
N LYS A 80 14.74 -11.82 4.81
CA LYS A 80 14.73 -13.13 5.49
C LYS A 80 14.81 -14.28 4.50
N ARG A 81 14.03 -14.21 3.42
CA ARG A 81 13.99 -15.23 2.37
C ARG A 81 15.32 -15.34 1.63
N VAL A 82 15.99 -14.22 1.34
CA VAL A 82 17.33 -14.22 0.73
C VAL A 82 18.35 -14.87 1.67
N ILE A 83 18.35 -14.47 2.94
CA ILE A 83 19.29 -15.03 3.93
C ILE A 83 19.07 -16.53 4.11
N ALA A 84 17.82 -16.98 4.09
CA ALA A 84 17.45 -18.39 4.17
C ALA A 84 17.72 -19.20 2.88
N GLY A 85 18.02 -18.52 1.75
CA GLY A 85 18.18 -19.17 0.44
C GLY A 85 16.87 -19.65 -0.18
N GLU A 86 15.74 -19.10 0.25
CA GLU A 86 14.40 -19.39 -0.30
C GLU A 86 14.09 -18.60 -1.57
N ILE A 87 14.88 -17.56 -1.85
CA ILE A 87 14.82 -16.75 -3.06
C ILE A 87 16.24 -16.39 -3.49
N GLU A 88 16.46 -16.39 -4.81
CA GLU A 88 17.72 -15.96 -5.40
C GLU A 88 18.00 -14.48 -5.08
N PRO A 89 19.23 -14.13 -4.64
CA PRO A 89 19.57 -12.76 -4.27
C PRO A 89 19.32 -11.74 -5.39
N GLU A 90 19.63 -12.08 -6.65
CA GLU A 90 19.39 -11.21 -7.81
C GLU A 90 17.90 -10.95 -8.03
N ALA A 91 17.07 -11.99 -7.90
CA ALA A 91 15.61 -11.88 -8.08
C ALA A 91 14.97 -11.04 -6.96
N ALA A 92 15.48 -11.15 -5.73
CA ALA A 92 15.08 -10.28 -4.64
C ALA A 92 15.56 -8.84 -4.85
N PHE A 93 16.80 -8.63 -5.31
CA PHE A 93 17.35 -7.30 -5.58
C PHE A 93 16.54 -6.56 -6.65
N ALA A 94 16.15 -7.25 -7.72
CA ALA A 94 15.28 -6.71 -8.75
C ALA A 94 13.90 -6.27 -8.22
N GLN A 95 13.40 -6.87 -7.14
CA GLN A 95 12.16 -6.44 -6.48
C GLN A 95 12.37 -5.22 -5.57
N VAL A 96 13.57 -5.03 -5.01
CA VAL A 96 13.87 -3.89 -4.14
C VAL A 96 14.20 -2.63 -4.94
N ARG A 97 14.81 -2.74 -6.13
CA ARG A 97 15.19 -1.58 -6.95
C ARG A 97 14.06 -0.56 -7.17
N PRO A 98 12.83 -0.96 -7.58
CA PRO A 98 11.75 0.00 -7.77
C PRO A 98 11.35 0.74 -6.47
N LEU A 99 11.61 0.16 -5.29
CA LEU A 99 11.24 0.78 -4.00
C LEU A 99 12.02 2.06 -3.71
N ALA A 100 13.25 2.21 -4.20
CA ALA A 100 14.02 3.42 -3.93
C ALA A 100 13.98 4.43 -5.07
N TYR A 101 13.66 3.98 -6.29
CA TYR A 101 13.61 4.86 -7.46
C TYR A 101 12.21 5.39 -7.75
N ASP A 102 11.17 4.59 -7.48
CA ASP A 102 9.79 4.95 -7.79
C ASP A 102 9.01 5.44 -6.56
N GLU A 103 9.46 5.09 -5.35
CA GLU A 103 8.80 5.46 -4.10
C GLU A 103 9.71 6.39 -3.26
N GLU A 104 9.29 7.65 -3.10
CA GLU A 104 9.97 8.62 -2.21
C GLU A 104 9.80 8.29 -0.71
N ILE A 105 9.12 7.19 -0.40
CA ILE A 105 8.66 6.83 0.94
C ILE A 105 9.72 6.00 1.68
N ILE A 106 10.61 5.31 0.95
CA ILE A 106 11.58 4.38 1.54
C ILE A 106 12.97 4.61 1.00
N MET A 107 13.92 4.80 1.91
CA MET A 107 15.33 4.78 1.61
C MET A 107 15.97 3.46 2.05
N VAL A 108 16.70 2.83 1.12
CA VAL A 108 17.43 1.58 1.35
C VAL A 108 18.91 1.87 1.26
N SER A 109 19.64 1.76 2.38
CA SER A 109 21.07 2.09 2.41
C SER A 109 21.88 1.17 1.50
N GLY A 110 22.83 1.71 0.73
CA GLY A 110 23.74 0.91 -0.09
C GLY A 110 23.15 0.39 -1.40
N LEU A 111 21.87 0.70 -1.68
CA LEU A 111 21.17 0.21 -2.87
C LEU A 111 21.72 0.86 -4.15
N ASP A 112 21.90 2.18 -4.14
CA ASP A 112 22.43 2.93 -5.29
C ASP A 112 23.86 2.51 -5.63
N GLU A 113 24.71 2.35 -4.62
CA GLU A 113 26.09 1.92 -4.79
C GLU A 113 26.16 0.52 -5.40
N LEU A 114 25.34 -0.41 -4.92
CA LEU A 114 25.30 -1.76 -5.45
C LEU A 114 24.70 -1.79 -6.86
N ASP A 115 23.60 -1.05 -7.13
CA ASP A 115 23.00 -1.03 -8.46
C ASP A 115 23.96 -0.44 -9.50
N GLN A 116 24.64 0.65 -9.15
CA GLN A 116 25.66 1.25 -10.00
C GLN A 116 26.79 0.25 -10.31
N ASP A 117 27.32 -0.45 -9.31
CA ASP A 117 28.38 -1.42 -9.51
C ASP A 117 27.93 -2.63 -10.34
N LEU A 118 26.69 -3.10 -10.17
CA LEU A 118 26.12 -4.18 -10.99
C LEU A 118 26.00 -3.74 -12.47
N ASN A 119 25.53 -2.51 -12.72
CA ASN A 119 25.43 -1.96 -14.07
C ASN A 119 26.82 -1.80 -14.73
N LEU A 120 27.84 -1.39 -13.96
CA LEU A 120 29.23 -1.33 -14.43
C LEU A 120 29.77 -2.71 -14.77
N LEU A 121 29.54 -3.70 -13.91
CA LEU A 121 29.94 -5.09 -14.13
C LEU A 121 29.33 -5.64 -15.43
N ASP A 122 28.02 -5.45 -15.63
CA ASP A 122 27.32 -5.89 -16.85
C ASP A 122 27.85 -5.20 -18.11
N SER A 123 28.36 -3.97 -17.97
CA SER A 123 28.97 -3.20 -19.05
C SER A 123 30.46 -3.52 -19.26
N ALA A 124 30.99 -4.55 -18.58
CA ALA A 124 32.41 -4.90 -18.55
C ALA A 124 33.33 -3.73 -18.14
N GLN A 125 32.84 -2.84 -17.28
CA GLN A 125 33.56 -1.72 -16.70
C GLN A 125 34.00 -2.03 -15.26
N PRO A 126 35.09 -1.39 -14.78
CA PRO A 126 35.55 -1.59 -13.42
C PRO A 126 34.55 -1.02 -12.40
N VAL A 127 34.24 -1.82 -11.38
CA VAL A 127 33.35 -1.48 -10.26
C VAL A 127 33.96 -0.42 -9.33
N PHE A 128 33.12 0.42 -8.72
CA PHE A 128 33.55 1.57 -7.93
C PHE A 128 33.51 1.32 -6.42
N TYR A 129 32.39 0.85 -5.85
CA TYR A 129 32.22 0.75 -4.39
C TYR A 129 32.58 -0.64 -3.84
N ASN A 130 32.09 -1.70 -4.48
CA ASN A 130 32.23 -3.09 -4.11
C ASN A 130 33.40 -3.71 -4.87
N LYS A 131 34.64 -3.49 -4.40
CA LYS A 131 35.86 -3.93 -5.12
C LYS A 131 36.00 -5.44 -5.29
N ASP A 132 35.29 -6.21 -4.49
CA ASP A 132 35.22 -7.66 -4.57
C ASP A 132 34.10 -8.16 -5.51
N LEU A 133 33.32 -7.27 -6.13
CA LEU A 133 32.28 -7.64 -7.09
C LEU A 133 32.89 -8.08 -8.43
N THR A 134 32.62 -9.34 -8.78
CA THR A 134 32.99 -10.02 -10.02
C THR A 134 31.82 -10.89 -10.48
N PRO A 135 31.81 -11.44 -11.71
CA PRO A 135 30.76 -12.36 -12.14
C PRO A 135 30.62 -13.57 -11.20
N GLU A 136 31.72 -14.08 -10.65
CA GLU A 136 31.74 -15.24 -9.76
C GLU A 136 31.29 -14.91 -8.33
N THR A 137 31.47 -13.68 -7.87
CA THR A 137 31.14 -13.24 -6.50
C THR A 137 29.85 -12.43 -6.42
N ARG A 138 29.20 -12.16 -7.56
CA ARG A 138 27.96 -11.35 -7.66
C ARG A 138 26.91 -11.77 -6.65
N GLU A 139 26.56 -13.05 -6.61
CA GLU A 139 25.53 -13.56 -5.72
C GLU A 139 25.86 -13.29 -4.24
N GLU A 140 27.12 -13.51 -3.85
CA GLU A 140 27.57 -13.32 -2.48
C GLU A 140 27.55 -11.84 -2.05
N VAL A 141 27.93 -10.94 -2.97
CA VAL A 141 27.87 -9.48 -2.73
C VAL A 141 26.43 -9.00 -2.57
N ILE A 142 25.50 -9.47 -3.42
CA ILE A 142 24.08 -9.11 -3.29
C ILE A 142 23.50 -9.69 -1.98
N ARG A 143 23.85 -10.93 -1.64
CA ARG A 143 23.44 -11.53 -0.37
C ARG A 143 24.00 -10.76 0.84
N ARG A 144 25.23 -10.25 0.73
CA ARG A 144 25.83 -9.36 1.75
C ARG A 144 25.03 -8.08 1.89
N PHE A 145 24.66 -7.43 0.79
CA PHE A 145 23.78 -6.27 0.81
C PHE A 145 22.50 -6.56 1.61
N PHE A 146 21.81 -7.69 1.33
CA PHE A 146 20.60 -8.07 2.09
C PHE A 146 20.84 -8.26 3.59
N ARG A 147 22.04 -8.65 4.03
CA ARG A 147 22.37 -8.77 5.46
C ARG A 147 22.61 -7.42 6.13
N GLU A 148 23.13 -6.46 5.39
CA GLU A 148 23.73 -5.24 5.96
C GLU A 148 22.88 -3.99 5.79
N PHE A 149 21.96 -3.95 4.82
CA PHE A 149 21.18 -2.75 4.56
C PHE A 149 20.26 -2.36 5.73
N THR A 150 20.00 -1.08 5.85
CA THR A 150 18.94 -0.50 6.69
C THR A 150 17.83 0.05 5.81
N VAL A 151 16.63 0.09 6.37
CA VAL A 151 15.46 0.71 5.76
C VAL A 151 15.13 1.91 6.63
N ASP A 152 15.20 3.09 6.04
CA ASP A 152 14.75 4.31 6.68
C ASP A 152 13.45 4.74 6.00
N THR A 153 12.37 4.77 6.76
CA THR A 153 11.11 5.41 6.38
C THR A 153 11.18 6.82 6.93
N GLU A 154 11.47 7.82 6.09
CA GLU A 154 11.29 9.20 6.55
C GLU A 154 9.79 9.41 6.80
N PRO A 155 9.36 9.81 8.02
CA PRO A 155 7.99 10.25 8.18
C PRO A 155 7.83 11.42 7.23
N SER A 156 6.83 11.38 6.34
CA SER A 156 6.58 12.40 5.31
C SER A 156 6.39 13.80 5.91
N ALA A 157 7.46 14.42 6.37
CA ALA A 157 7.54 15.80 6.76
C ALA A 157 8.07 16.51 5.52
N GLN A 158 7.11 17.01 4.74
CA GLN A 158 7.31 17.75 3.49
C GLN A 158 7.58 16.84 2.30
N ARG A 159 6.49 16.39 1.65
CA ARG A 159 6.52 16.25 0.19
C ARG A 159 7.16 17.55 -0.34
N PRO A 160 8.26 17.51 -1.10
CA PRO A 160 8.51 18.59 -2.01
C PRO A 160 7.29 18.57 -2.93
N THR A 161 6.40 19.55 -2.77
CA THR A 161 5.54 19.92 -3.89
C THR A 161 6.52 20.18 -5.03
N PHE A 162 6.60 19.24 -5.97
CA PHE A 162 6.94 19.58 -7.33
C PHE A 162 5.95 20.69 -7.67
N GLU A 163 6.39 21.95 -7.55
CA GLU A 163 5.76 23.08 -8.17
C GLU A 163 5.78 22.76 -9.65
N ASN A 164 4.76 22.01 -10.09
CA ASN A 164 4.35 21.98 -11.47
C ASN A 164 4.13 23.45 -11.82
N GLU A 165 5.00 24.03 -12.65
CA GLU A 165 4.77 25.34 -13.27
C GLU A 165 3.40 25.41 -13.98
N ASP A 166 2.77 24.25 -14.22
CA ASP A 166 1.41 24.12 -14.75
C ASP A 166 0.28 24.24 -13.70
N ALA A 167 0.57 24.15 -12.39
CA ALA A 167 -0.43 24.36 -11.32
C ALA A 167 -0.79 25.84 -11.12
N ALA A 168 0.08 26.76 -11.55
CA ALA A 168 -0.19 28.20 -11.52
C ALA A 168 -1.30 28.63 -12.50
N ASN A 169 -1.67 27.76 -13.45
CA ASN A 169 -2.72 28.02 -14.45
C ASN A 169 -3.98 27.15 -14.27
N MET A 170 -4.07 26.33 -13.20
CA MET A 170 -5.33 25.65 -12.90
C MET A 170 -6.34 26.64 -12.31
N PRO A 171 -7.58 26.70 -12.82
CA PRO A 171 -8.63 27.43 -12.14
C PRO A 171 -8.79 26.84 -10.73
N PRO A 172 -8.92 27.69 -9.69
CA PRO A 172 -9.06 27.21 -8.32
C PRO A 172 -10.24 26.23 -8.24
N PRO A 173 -10.16 25.20 -7.38
CA PRO A 173 -11.25 24.25 -7.20
C PRO A 173 -12.55 25.01 -6.93
N PHE A 174 -13.63 24.62 -7.62
CA PHE A 174 -14.93 25.31 -7.57
C PHE A 174 -15.52 25.42 -6.16
N PHE A 175 -15.01 24.63 -5.22
CA PHE A 175 -15.43 24.61 -3.82
C PHE A 175 -14.18 24.84 -2.96
N ASP A 176 -14.15 25.96 -2.24
CA ASP A 176 -13.12 26.19 -1.24
C ASP A 176 -13.33 25.26 -0.02
N GLU A 177 -12.27 24.99 0.73
CA GLU A 177 -12.32 24.11 1.91
C GLU A 177 -13.34 24.58 2.97
N ASN A 178 -13.59 25.90 3.03
CA ASN A 178 -14.57 26.48 3.93
C ASN A 178 -15.99 26.13 3.51
N MET A 179 -16.26 26.08 2.21
CA MET A 179 -17.54 25.72 1.62
C MET A 179 -17.80 24.23 1.77
N LEU A 180 -16.77 23.38 1.63
CA LEU A 180 -16.89 21.94 1.90
C LEU A 180 -17.31 21.68 3.36
N LYS A 181 -16.66 22.40 4.31
CA LYS A 181 -16.99 22.33 5.73
C LYS A 181 -18.40 22.86 6.05
N GLN A 182 -18.86 23.88 5.33
CA GLN A 182 -20.24 24.38 5.46
C GLN A 182 -21.26 23.38 4.94
N ILE A 183 -20.97 22.69 3.83
CA ILE A 183 -21.84 21.64 3.27
C ILE A 183 -21.94 20.46 4.25
N GLU A 184 -20.81 20.02 4.81
CA GLU A 184 -20.77 18.94 5.80
C GLU A 184 -21.58 19.31 7.06
N MET A 185 -21.41 20.52 7.58
CA MET A 185 -22.17 21.01 8.73
C MET A 185 -23.67 21.10 8.42
N ALA A 186 -24.04 21.57 7.23
CA ALA A 186 -25.44 21.64 6.81
C ALA A 186 -26.08 20.25 6.68
N ALA A 187 -25.34 19.25 6.19
CA ALA A 187 -25.80 17.87 6.08
C ALA A 187 -26.08 17.26 7.46
N ILE A 188 -25.19 17.46 8.43
CA ILE A 188 -25.36 16.99 9.81
C ILE A 188 -26.62 17.60 10.45
N VAL A 189 -26.82 18.91 10.28
CA VAL A 189 -28.00 19.61 10.81
C VAL A 189 -29.28 19.07 10.17
N PHE A 190 -29.28 18.86 8.85
CA PHE A 190 -30.44 18.37 8.12
C PHE A 190 -30.86 16.96 8.56
N VAL A 191 -29.90 16.03 8.66
CA VAL A 191 -30.15 14.66 9.14
C VAL A 191 -30.69 14.67 10.57
N SER A 192 -30.12 15.51 11.44
CA SER A 192 -30.58 15.66 12.82
C SER A 192 -32.03 16.15 12.89
N LEU A 193 -32.41 17.08 12.02
CA LEU A 193 -33.76 17.66 11.98
C LEU A 193 -34.79 16.63 11.51
N ILE A 194 -34.46 15.85 10.47
CA ILE A 194 -35.30 14.73 10.01
C ILE A 194 -35.51 13.72 11.14
N PHE A 195 -34.46 13.38 11.88
CA PHE A 195 -34.54 12.44 12.98
C PHE A 195 -35.47 12.92 14.11
N VAL A 196 -35.40 14.21 14.47
CA VAL A 196 -36.30 14.81 15.46
C VAL A 196 -37.76 14.78 14.99
N VAL A 197 -38.03 15.13 13.73
CA VAL A 197 -39.38 15.06 13.16
C VAL A 197 -39.90 13.63 13.16
N TRP A 198 -39.05 12.67 12.81
CA TRP A 198 -39.40 11.25 12.82
C TRP A 198 -39.78 10.77 14.23
N ILE A 199 -39.02 11.16 15.27
CA ILE A 199 -39.35 10.85 16.67
C ILE A 199 -40.69 11.47 17.08
N LEU A 200 -40.94 12.74 16.72
CA LEU A 200 -42.20 13.40 17.06
C LEU A 200 -43.40 12.73 16.41
N LEU A 201 -43.29 12.36 15.13
CA LEU A 201 -44.33 11.60 14.43
C LEU A 201 -44.55 10.23 15.06
N PHE A 202 -43.47 9.53 15.42
CA PHE A 202 -43.55 8.24 16.11
C PHE A 202 -44.25 8.35 17.46
N LEU A 203 -43.94 9.37 18.26
CA LEU A 203 -44.61 9.60 19.54
C LEU A 203 -46.09 9.95 19.36
N LEU A 204 -46.44 10.76 18.35
CA LEU A 204 -47.84 11.09 18.05
C LEU A 204 -48.65 9.85 17.62
N THR A 205 -48.09 8.97 16.79
CA THR A 205 -48.79 7.75 16.36
C THR A 205 -48.94 6.75 17.50
N VAL A 206 -47.89 6.55 18.29
CA VAL A 206 -47.90 5.58 19.40
C VAL A 206 -48.74 6.05 20.57
N ILE A 207 -48.65 7.32 20.98
CA ILE A 207 -49.39 7.87 22.12
C ILE A 207 -50.84 8.21 21.71
N GLY A 208 -51.05 8.76 20.51
CA GLY A 208 -52.39 9.07 20.00
C GLY A 208 -53.26 7.84 19.75
N GLY A 209 -52.64 6.68 19.46
CA GLY A 209 -53.33 5.40 19.37
C GLY A 209 -53.87 4.88 20.71
N PHE A 210 -53.31 5.32 21.84
CA PHE A 210 -53.74 4.90 23.18
C PHE A 210 -54.95 5.67 23.72
N THR A 211 -55.26 6.85 23.18
CA THR A 211 -56.40 7.67 23.63
C THR A 211 -57.70 7.40 22.87
N ALA A 212 -57.69 6.49 21.88
CA ALA A 212 -58.83 6.17 21.02
C ALA A 212 -59.49 4.81 21.32
N ILE A 213 -59.19 4.21 22.48
CA ILE A 213 -59.83 2.98 22.99
C ILE A 213 -60.60 3.30 24.27
#